data_AF-A0A5C6DLJ4-F1
#
_entry.id   AF-A0A5C6DLJ4-F1
#
_cell.length_a   1.000
_cell.length_b   1.000
_cell.length_c   1.000
_cell.angle_alpha   90.00
_cell.angle_beta   90.00
_cell.angle_gamma   90.00
#
_symmetry.space_group_name_H-M   'P 1'
#
loop_
_entity.id
_entity.type
_entity.pdbx_description
1 polymer ?
#
loop_
_entity_poly.entity_id
_entity_poly.type
_entity_poly.pdbx_seq_one_letter_code
_entity_poly.pdbx_strand_id
1 'polypeptide(L)' 'MQNLMTIKEASIWATKYLEKNVTASNISYLIQYGRIPKSDDNGTVVVNRHDLDRVLL' A
#
# COMPACT_ATOMS: atom_id res chain seq x y z
N MET A 1 -5.46 -14.78 5.63
CA MET A 1 -5.61 -14.42 4.20
C MET A 1 -4.77 -13.18 3.94
N GLN A 2 -3.85 -13.21 2.97
CA GLN A 2 -3.12 -11.99 2.60
C GLN A 2 -4.04 -11.12 1.76
N ASN A 3 -4.41 -9.94 2.28
CA ASN A 3 -5.18 -8.96 1.51
C ASN A 3 -4.18 -8.13 0.70
N LEU A 4 -3.78 -8.69 -0.45
CA LEU A 4 -2.86 -8.05 -1.38
C LEU A 4 -3.63 -7.01 -2.20
N MET A 5 -3.08 -5.82 -2.28
CA MET A 5 -3.63 -4.71 -3.03
C MET A 5 -2.57 -4.21 -3.99
N THR A 6 -2.97 -3.91 -5.23
CA THR A 6 -2.15 -3.09 -6.12
C THR A 6 -1.87 -1.72 -5.46
N ILE A 7 -0.86 -1.02 -5.95
CA ILE A 7 -0.53 0.35 -5.49
C ILE A 7 -1.76 1.28 -5.55
N LYS A 8 -2.60 1.13 -6.59
CA LYS A 8 -3.83 1.92 -6.77
C LYS A 8 -4.91 1.57 -5.76
N GLU A 9 -5.14 0.28 -5.50
CA GLU A 9 -6.11 -0.15 -4.49
C GLU A 9 -5.68 0.26 -3.08
N ALA A 10 -4.38 0.13 -2.79
CA ALA A 10 -3.77 0.58 -1.55
C ALA A 10 -3.97 2.08 -1.31
N SER A 11 -3.81 2.91 -2.36
CA SER A 11 -4.00 4.36 -2.23
C SER A 11 -5.47 4.73 -1.98
N ILE A 12 -6.40 4.03 -2.63
CA ILE A 12 -7.85 4.20 -2.40
C ILE A 12 -8.23 3.76 -0.99
N TRP A 13 -7.72 2.61 -0.54
CA TRP A 13 -7.98 2.10 0.80
C TRP A 13 -7.43 3.06 1.87
N ALA A 14 -6.17 3.47 1.74
CA ALA A 14 -5.53 4.38 2.69
C ALA A 14 -6.22 5.75 2.73
N THR A 15 -6.70 6.24 1.58
CA THR A 15 -7.48 7.48 1.53
C THR A 15 -8.75 7.41 2.36
N LYS A 16 -9.48 6.29 2.23
CA LYS A 16 -10.71 6.05 3.00
C LYS A 16 -10.42 5.82 4.48
N TYR A 17 -9.33 5.12 4.79
CA TYR A 17 -8.94 4.79 6.16
C TYR A 17 -8.49 6.01 6.96
N LEU A 18 -7.71 6.92 6.34
CA LEU A 18 -7.16 8.10 6.99
C LEU A 18 -8.01 9.37 6.84
N GLU A 19 -9.08 9.30 6.03
CA GLU A 19 -9.86 10.46 5.59
C GLU A 19 -8.99 11.60 5.01
N LYS A 20 -7.90 11.22 4.33
CA LYS A 20 -6.90 12.12 3.74
C LYS A 20 -6.53 11.67 2.35
N ASN A 21 -6.17 12.59 1.45
CA ASN A 21 -5.74 12.22 0.10
C ASN A 21 -4.43 11.43 0.13
N VAL A 22 -4.50 10.12 -0.12
CA VAL A 22 -3.34 9.24 -0.31
C VAL A 22 -3.28 8.84 -1.77
N THR A 23 -2.21 9.26 -2.44
CA THR A 23 -1.99 8.98 -3.86
C THR A 23 -1.20 7.69 -4.06
N ALA A 24 -1.22 7.15 -5.27
CA ALA A 24 -0.34 6.03 -5.64
C ALA A 24 1.14 6.34 -5.38
N SER A 25 1.57 7.60 -5.57
CA SER A 25 2.94 8.04 -5.28
C SER A 25 3.29 7.96 -3.79
N ASN A 26 2.33 8.19 -2.88
CA ASN A 26 2.56 8.01 -1.45
C ASN A 26 2.82 6.53 -1.12
N ILE A 27 2.06 5.61 -1.72
CA ILE A 27 2.28 4.17 -1.54
C ILE A 27 3.63 3.74 -2.13
N SER A 28 3.94 4.18 -3.37
CA SER A 28 5.23 3.92 -4.00
C SER A 28 6.41 4.44 -3.17
N TYR A 29 6.27 5.60 -2.53
CA TYR A 29 7.26 6.15 -1.62
C TYR A 29 7.52 5.22 -0.43
N LEU A 30 6.47 4.71 0.22
CA LEU A 30 6.61 3.77 1.34
C LEU A 30 7.35 2.49 0.92
N ILE A 31 7.08 1.97 -0.28
CA ILE A 31 7.79 0.81 -0.82
C ILE A 31 9.26 1.13 -1.09
N GLN A 32 9.54 2.24 -1.80
CA GLN A 32 10.89 2.62 -2.22
C GLN A 32 11.84 2.83 -1.04
N TYR A 33 11.34 3.40 0.05
CA TYR A 33 12.12 3.63 1.27
C TYR A 33 12.04 2.46 2.26
N GLY A 34 11.52 1.30 1.84
CA GLY A 34 11.48 0.08 2.64
C GLY A 34 10.58 0.15 3.88
N ARG A 35 9.62 1.08 3.92
CA ARG A 35 8.65 1.21 5.02
C ARG A 35 7.64 0.08 4.99
N ILE A 36 7.22 -0.35 3.80
CA ILE A 36 6.39 -1.54 3.61
C ILE A 36 7.05 -2.51 2.65
N PRO A 37 6.93 -3.83 2.87
CA PRO A 37 7.46 -4.83 1.95
C PRO A 37 6.78 -4.72 0.58
N LYS A 38 7.57 -4.91 -0.49
CA LYS A 38 7.01 -5.18 -1.81
C LYS A 38 6.64 -6.65 -1.92
N SER A 39 5.51 -6.94 -2.56
CA SER A 39 5.16 -8.28 -3.03
C SER A 39 4.94 -8.21 -4.54
N ASP A 40 5.12 -9.35 -5.19
CA ASP A 40 4.85 -9.51 -6.61
C ASP A 40 3.70 -10.51 -6.79
N ASP A 41 2.75 -10.16 -7.65
CA ASP A 41 1.72 -11.06 -8.13
C ASP A 41 1.73 -11.03 -9.66
N ASN A 42 2.35 -12.05 -10.25
CA ASN A 42 2.48 -12.22 -11.70
C ASN A 42 3.03 -10.96 -12.41
N GLY A 43 4.09 -10.35 -11.87
CA GLY A 43 4.72 -9.14 -12.42
C GLY A 43 4.00 -7.83 -12.06
N THR A 44 2.93 -7.89 -11.26
CA THR A 44 2.27 -6.72 -10.69
C THR A 44 2.76 -6.50 -9.27
N VAL A 45 3.24 -5.30 -8.98
CA VAL A 45 3.61 -4.93 -7.61
C VAL A 45 2.35 -4.77 -6.77
N VAL A 46 2.27 -5.57 -5.70
CA VAL A 46 1.20 -5.55 -4.71
C VAL A 46 1.77 -5.36 -3.31
N VAL A 47 0.93 -4.88 -2.39
CA VAL A 47 1.27 -4.67 -0.98
C VAL A 47 0.25 -5.35 -0.10
N ASN A 48 0.69 -5.87 1.04
CA ASN A 48 -0.21 -6.44 2.04
C ASN A 48 -0.89 -5.33 2.84
N ARG A 49 -2.21 -5.37 2.97
CA ARG A 49 -2.98 -4.39 3.75
C ARG A 49 -2.50 -4.26 5.19
N HIS A 50 -2.12 -5.34 5.85
CA HIS A 50 -1.64 -5.31 7.24
C HIS A 50 -0.27 -4.63 7.38
N ASP A 51 0.61 -4.74 6.39
CA ASP A 51 1.87 -4.02 6.39
C ASP A 51 1.65 -2.52 6.17
N LEU A 52 0.72 -2.18 5.27
CA LEU A 52 0.33 -0.81 5.03
C LEU A 52 -0.33 -0.16 6.26
N ASP A 53 -1.27 -0.85 6.92
CA ASP A 53 -1.93 -0.36 8.14
C ASP A 53 -0.93 -0.06 9.26
N ARG A 54 0.06 -0.94 9.45
CA ARG A 54 1.11 -0.79 10.47
C ARG A 54 1.99 0.45 10.33
N VAL A 55 2.09 1.04 9.13
CA VAL A 55 2.91 2.25 8.91
C VAL A 55 2.09 3.54 8.81
N LEU A 56 0.76 3.43 8.74
CA LEU A 56 -0.13 4.59 8.66
C LEU A 56 -0.66 5.02 10.04
N LEU A 57 -0.46 4.19 11.07
CA LEU A 57 -0.66 4.48 12.49
C LEU A 57 0.66 4.90 13.14
#